data_AF-A0A5B9FLI3-F1
#
_entry.id   AF-A0A5B9FLI3-F1
#
_cell.length_a   1.000
_cell.length_b   1.000
_cell.length_c   1.000
_cell.angle_alpha   90.00
_cell.angle_beta   90.00
_cell.angle_gamma   90.00
#
_symmetry.space_group_name_H-M   'P 1'
#
loop_
_entity.id
_entity.type
_entity.pdbx_description
1 polymer ?
#
loop_
_entity_poly.entity_id
_entity_poly.type
_entity_poly.pdbx_seq_one_letter_code
_entity_poly.pdbx_strand_id
1 'polypeptide(L)' 'MRPFPWGAAMTLGLSRLRLSPDVFWRLSLPELSAMAGVFGQAVGLSRREVEALMARFPD' A
#
# COMPACT_ATOMS: atom_id res chain seq x y z
N MET A 1 -12.55 -4.31 -18.31
CA MET A 1 -11.34 -3.71 -17.71
C MET A 1 -11.70 -2.30 -17.24
N ARG A 2 -11.61 -2.00 -15.95
CA ARG A 2 -11.89 -0.65 -15.44
C ARG A 2 -10.64 0.21 -15.66
N PRO A 3 -10.76 1.44 -16.20
CA PRO A 3 -9.60 2.30 -16.39
C PRO A 3 -8.92 2.60 -15.05
N PHE A 4 -7.59 2.76 -15.09
CA PHE A 4 -6.83 3.13 -13.90
C PHE A 4 -7.27 4.52 -13.40
N PRO A 5 -7.50 4.71 -12.08
CA PRO A 5 -8.06 5.94 -11.53
C PRO A 5 -6.99 7.05 -11.41
N TRP A 6 -6.59 7.63 -12.53
CA TRP A 6 -5.57 8.69 -12.59
C TRP A 6 -5.85 9.88 -11.69
N GLY A 7 -7.11 10.34 -11.59
CA GLY A 7 -7.49 11.46 -10.75
C GLY A 7 -7.17 11.23 -9.26
N ALA A 8 -7.41 10.03 -8.76
CA ALA A 8 -7.10 9.67 -7.38
C ALA A 8 -5.58 9.60 -7.15
N ALA A 9 -4.83 9.00 -8.09
CA ALA A 9 -3.37 8.92 -8.01
C ALA A 9 -2.70 10.29 -8.02
N MET A 10 -3.12 11.20 -8.90
CA MET A 10 -2.59 12.57 -8.97
C MET A 10 -2.95 13.39 -7.73
N THR A 11 -4.17 13.24 -7.20
CA THR A 11 -4.58 13.92 -5.96
C THR A 11 -3.75 13.44 -4.76
N LEU A 12 -3.52 12.13 -4.65
CA LEU A 12 -2.67 11.56 -3.61
C LEU A 12 -1.22 12.03 -3.74
N GLY A 13 -0.61 11.95 -4.92
CA GLY A 13 0.79 12.30 -5.15
C GLY A 13 1.07 13.79 -5.04
N LEU A 14 0.31 14.62 -5.77
CA LEU A 14 0.59 16.05 -5.93
C LEU A 14 -0.04 16.90 -4.80
N SER A 15 -1.20 16.51 -4.28
CA SER A 15 -1.89 17.28 -3.23
C SER A 15 -1.61 16.75 -1.83
N ARG A 16 -1.76 15.44 -1.59
CA ARG A 16 -1.72 14.86 -0.23
C ARG A 16 -0.29 14.54 0.25
N LEU A 17 0.54 13.96 -0.62
CA LEU A 17 1.96 13.70 -0.36
C LEU A 17 2.84 14.91 -0.71
N ARG A 18 2.28 15.92 -1.38
CA ARG A 18 2.97 17.16 -1.83
C ARG A 18 4.28 16.88 -2.56
N LEU A 19 4.31 15.82 -3.37
CA LEU A 19 5.47 15.46 -4.17
C LEU A 19 5.66 16.47 -5.30
N SER A 20 6.91 16.80 -5.59
CA SER A 20 7.24 17.52 -6.82
C SER A 20 6.79 16.69 -8.04
N PRO A 21 6.27 17.33 -9.11
CA PRO A 21 5.79 16.61 -10.29
C PRO A 21 6.83 15.65 -10.90
N ASP A 22 8.09 16.06 -10.96
CA ASP A 22 9.20 15.21 -11.41
C ASP A 22 9.40 13.95 -10.54
N VAL A 23 9.23 14.07 -9.22
CA VAL A 23 9.36 12.94 -8.31
C VAL A 23 8.18 11.99 -8.49
N PHE A 24 6.97 12.53 -8.63
CA PHE A 24 5.76 11.72 -8.88
C PHE A 24 5.88 10.90 -10.17
N TRP A 25 6.37 11.47 -11.27
CA TRP A 25 6.50 10.75 -12.53
C TRP A 25 7.68 9.77 -12.57
N ARG A 26 8.68 9.94 -11.69
CA ARG A 26 9.78 8.98 -11.51
C ARG A 26 9.43 7.80 -10.61
N LEU A 27 8.39 7.92 -9.78
CA LEU A 27 7.97 6.86 -8.89
C LEU A 27 7.31 5.71 -9.66
N SER A 28 7.60 4.49 -9.21
CA SER A 28 6.87 3.31 -9.66
C SER A 28 5.51 3.21 -8.94
N LEU A 29 4.54 2.53 -9.57
CA LEU A 29 3.24 2.22 -8.96
C LEU A 29 3.33 1.55 -7.57
N PRO A 30 4.21 0.55 -7.34
CA PRO A 30 4.37 -0.03 -6.00
C PRO A 30 4.92 0.97 -4.97
N GLU A 31 5.86 1.84 -5.33
CA GLU A 31 6.36 2.88 -4.42
C GLU A 31 5.27 3.91 -4.09
N LEU A 32 4.50 4.35 -5.08
CA LEU A 32 3.36 5.23 -4.87
C LEU A 32 2.34 4.60 -3.90
N SER A 33 2.06 3.30 -4.07
CA SER A 33 1.13 2.55 -3.22
C SER A 33 1.67 2.41 -1.78
N ALA A 34 2.98 2.25 -1.60
CA ALA A 34 3.65 2.26 -0.29
C ALA A 34 3.50 3.61 0.40
N MET A 35 3.76 4.71 -0.31
CA MET A 35 3.64 6.06 0.21
C MET A 35 2.20 6.47 0.51
N ALA A 36 1.24 5.98 -0.29
CA ALA A 36 -0.19 6.19 -0.08
C ALA A 36 -0.74 5.45 1.15
N GLY A 37 0.08 4.64 1.84
CA GLY A 37 -0.36 3.85 2.99
C GLY A 37 -1.29 2.71 2.60
N VAL A 38 -1.33 2.31 1.32
CA VAL A 38 -2.12 1.15 0.86
C VAL A 38 -1.53 -0.16 1.41
N PHE A 39 -0.23 -0.19 1.66
CA PHE A 39 0.42 -1.27 2.42
C PHE A 39 0.28 -1.10 3.94
N GLY A 40 -0.38 -0.02 4.39
CA GLY A 40 -0.54 0.38 5.77
C GLY A 40 -1.84 -0.11 6.41
N GLN A 41 -2.01 -1.43 6.47
CA GLN A 41 -2.25 -2.10 7.74
C GLN A 41 -1.51 -3.42 7.66
N ALA A 42 -0.34 -3.51 8.32
CA ALA A 42 -0.02 -4.79 8.93
C ALA A 42 -1.19 -5.05 9.89
N VAL A 43 -2.20 -5.79 9.42
CA VAL A 43 -3.17 -6.42 10.31
C VAL A 43 -2.29 -7.20 11.27
N GLY A 44 -2.08 -6.66 12.47
CA GLY A 44 -1.29 -7.32 13.48
C GLY A 44 -1.90 -8.71 13.61
N LEU A 45 -1.08 -9.75 13.42
CA LEU A 45 -1.53 -11.13 13.46
C LEU A 45 -2.43 -11.30 14.68
N SER A 46 -3.72 -11.53 14.43
CA SER A 46 -4.67 -11.76 15.50
C SER A 46 -4.25 -13.03 16.23
N ARG A 47 -4.59 -13.14 17.52
CA ARG A 47 -4.30 -14.34 18.31
C ARG A 47 -4.73 -15.63 17.60
N ARG A 48 -5.85 -15.58 16.87
CA ARG A 48 -6.37 -16.70 16.07
C ARG A 48 -5.47 -17.07 14.90
N GLU A 49 -4.87 -16.09 14.23
CA GLU A 49 -3.93 -16.33 13.12
C GLU A 49 -2.61 -16.90 13.63
N VAL A 50 -2.15 -16.47 14.81
CA VAL A 50 -0.99 -17.07 15.48
C VAL A 50 -1.27 -18.52 15.89
N GLU A 51 -2.43 -18.80 16.48
CA GLU A 51 -2.84 -20.18 16.83
C GLU A 51 -2.96 -21.08 15.58
N ALA A 52 -3.52 -20.54 14.49
CA ALA A 52 -3.59 -21.25 13.21
C ALA A 52 -2.21 -21.54 12.63
N LEU A 53 -1.24 -20.64 12.82
CA LEU A 53 0.14 -20.83 12.40
C LEU A 53 0.85 -21.90 13.25
N MET A 54 0.68 -21.86 14.58
CA MET A 54 1.24 -22.85 15.51
C MET A 54 0.69 -24.26 15.24
N ALA A 55 -0.59 -24.37 14.88
CA ALA A 55 -1.20 -25.65 14.49
C ALA A 55 -0.73 -26.12 13.10
N ARG A 56 -0.34 -25.20 12.21
CA ARG A 56 0.10 -25.49 10.85
C ARG A 56 1.57 -25.91 10.78
N PHE A 57 2.40 -25.37 11.67
CA PHE A 57 3.84 -25.65 11.77
C PHE A 57 4.20 -26.09 13.19
N PRO A 58 3.85 -27.34 13.58
CA PRO A 58 4.22 -27.90 14.87
C PRO A 58 5.61 -28.56 14.78
N ASP A 59 6.67 -27.76 14.63
CA ASP A 59 8.07 -28.20 14.70
C ASP A 59 8.92 -27.20 15.48
#